data_AF-A0A6P1RC96-F1
#
_entry.id   AF-A0A6P1RC96-F1
#
_cell.length_a   1.000
_cell.length_b   1.000
_cell.length_c   1.000
_cell.angle_alpha   90.00
_cell.angle_beta   90.00
_cell.angle_gamma   90.00
#
_symmetry.space_group_name_H-M   'P 1'
#
loop_
_entity.id
_entity.type
_entity.pdbx_description
1 polymer ?
#
loop_
_entity_poly.entity_id
_entity_poly.type
_entity_poly.pdbx_seq_one_letter_code
_entity_poly.pdbx_strand_id
1 'polypeptide(L)' 'MTDITCCAGCGHGLVPILSEKGATESSCFWCEGVDARTMDMAKWADSPSGKPERAALQSFE' A
#
# COMPACT_ATOMS: atom_id res chain seq x y z
N MET A 1 -25.00 -3.23 -16.67
CA MET A 1 -23.98 -3.99 -15.95
C MET A 1 -22.69 -3.23 -16.15
N THR A 2 -22.23 -2.50 -15.14
CA THR A 2 -20.90 -1.87 -15.19
C THR A 2 -19.89 -2.98 -14.93
N ASP A 3 -19.03 -3.29 -15.89
CA ASP A 3 -17.92 -4.22 -15.69
C ASP A 3 -16.96 -3.61 -14.68
N ILE A 4 -17.10 -4.05 -13.42
CA ILE A 4 -16.22 -3.65 -12.33
C ILE A 4 -14.98 -4.53 -12.45
N THR A 5 -13.87 -3.93 -12.89
CA THR A 5 -12.57 -4.60 -12.88
C THR A 5 -12.05 -4.65 -11.44
N CYS A 6 -11.75 -5.83 -10.93
CA CYS A 6 -11.24 -6.01 -9.56
C CYS A 6 -9.74 -6.28 -9.55
N CYS A 7 -9.06 -5.84 -8.48
CA CYS A 7 -7.66 -6.15 -8.23
C CYS A 7 -7.48 -7.62 -7.87
N ALA A 8 -6.58 -8.33 -8.57
CA ALA A 8 -6.27 -9.72 -8.26
C ALA A 8 -5.58 -9.92 -6.90
N GLY A 9 -4.95 -8.87 -6.34
CA GLY A 9 -4.24 -8.94 -5.07
C GLY A 9 -5.12 -8.80 -3.83
N CYS A 10 -6.07 -7.85 -3.84
CA CYS A 10 -6.90 -7.55 -2.66
C CYS A 10 -8.42 -7.62 -2.93
N GLY A 11 -8.86 -7.92 -4.15
CA GLY A 11 -10.27 -8.06 -4.52
C GLY A 11 -11.05 -6.74 -4.62
N HIS A 12 -10.47 -5.61 -4.25
CA HIS A 12 -11.12 -4.30 -4.36
C HIS A 12 -11.23 -3.84 -5.83
N GLY A 13 -12.25 -3.03 -6.13
CA GLY A 13 -12.42 -2.43 -7.45
C GLY A 13 -11.23 -1.56 -7.85
N LEU A 14 -10.78 -1.69 -9.09
CA LEU A 14 -9.79 -0.81 -9.69
C LEU A 14 -10.42 0.57 -9.91
N VAL A 15 -9.63 1.61 -9.67
CA VAL A 15 -10.03 3.00 -9.92
C VAL A 15 -9.22 3.55 -11.09
N PRO A 16 -9.81 4.41 -11.94
CA PRO A 16 -9.06 5.11 -12.96
C PRO A 16 -8.13 6.14 -12.30
N ILE A 17 -6.83 6.04 -12.60
CA ILE A 17 -5.79 6.98 -12.18
C ILE A 17 -5.20 7.63 -13.43
N LEU A 18 -4.94 8.94 -13.34
CA LEU A 18 -4.27 9.67 -14.41
C LEU A 18 -2.76 9.38 -14.34
N SER A 19 -2.24 8.73 -15.38
CA SER A 19 -0.81 8.48 -15.57
C SER A 19 -0.07 9.77 -15.88
N GLU A 20 1.24 9.81 -15.61
CA GLU A 20 2.12 10.96 -15.93
C GLU A 20 2.11 11.31 -17.42
N LYS A 21 1.75 10.34 -18.28
CA LYS A 21 1.60 10.51 -19.73
C LYS A 21 0.22 11.07 -20.14
N GLY A 22 -0.63 11.41 -19.18
CA GLY A 22 -1.99 11.92 -19.41
C GLY A 22 -3.02 10.86 -19.81
N ALA A 23 -2.63 9.58 -19.87
CA ALA A 23 -3.54 8.47 -20.11
C ALA A 23 -4.24 8.06 -18.80
N THR A 24 -5.48 7.59 -18.89
CA THR A 24 -6.19 7.00 -17.75
C THR A 24 -5.87 5.51 -17.68
N GLU A 25 -5.23 5.08 -16.59
CA GLU A 25 -4.91 3.67 -16.34
C GLU A 25 -5.70 3.17 -15.12
N SER A 26 -6.11 1.90 -15.14
CA SER A 26 -6.83 1.29 -14.01
C SER A 26 -5.81 0.81 -12.98
N SER A 27 -5.85 1.34 -11.78
CA SER A 27 -4.95 0.97 -10.70
C SER A 27 -5.71 0.61 -9.42
N CYS A 28 -5.11 -0.25 -8.60
CA CYS A 28 -5.62 -0.55 -7.28
C CYS A 28 -5.06 0.44 -6.26
N PHE A 29 -5.85 1.47 -5.95
CA PHE A 29 -5.50 2.46 -4.92
C PHE A 29 -5.14 1.83 -3.57
N TRP A 30 -5.74 0.68 -3.22
CA TRP A 30 -5.47 -0.01 -1.95
C TRP A 30 -4.12 -0.73 -1.94
N CYS A 31 -3.66 -1.23 -3.08
CA CYS A 31 -2.36 -1.88 -3.17
C CYS A 31 -1.24 -0.85 -3.42
N GLU A 32 -1.52 0.22 -4.17
CA GLU A 32 -0.53 1.26 -4.48
C GLU A 32 -0.42 2.33 -3.39
N GLY A 33 -1.53 2.69 -2.75
CA GLY A 33 -1.60 3.74 -1.72
C GLY A 33 -1.17 3.26 -0.33
N VAL A 34 -1.12 1.94 -0.10
CA VAL A 34 -0.55 1.37 1.13
C VAL A 34 0.96 1.26 0.92
N ASP A 35 1.70 2.34 1.25
CA ASP A 35 3.17 2.30 1.37
C ASP A 35 3.54 1.05 2.18
N ALA A 36 4.56 0.29 1.74
CA ALA A 36 5.07 -0.86 2.48
C ALA A 36 5.40 -0.49 3.95
N ARG A 37 5.75 0.79 4.20
CA ARG A 37 5.90 1.34 5.55
C ARG A 37 4.60 1.45 6.33
N THR A 38 3.49 1.80 5.69
CA THR A 38 2.16 1.83 6.33
C THR A 38 1.70 0.41 6.67
N MET A 39 1.96 -0.55 5.78
CA MET A 39 1.74 -1.99 6.05
C MET A 39 2.60 -2.48 7.23
N ASP A 40 3.88 -2.09 7.26
CA ASP A 40 4.79 -2.40 8.37
C ASP A 40 4.29 -1.81 9.69
N MET A 41 3.75 -0.59 9.69
CA MET A 41 3.22 0.05 10.89
C MET A 41 1.93 -0.62 11.38
N ALA A 42 1.06 -1.06 10.45
CA ALA A 42 -0.20 -1.74 10.78
C ALA A 42 0.03 -3.05 11.57
N LYS A 43 1.10 -3.80 11.28
CA LYS A 43 1.42 -5.03 12.03
C LYS A 43 1.70 -4.78 13.52
N TRP A 44 2.06 -3.54 13.88
CA TRP A 44 2.32 -3.14 15.26
C TRP A 44 1.12 -2.49 15.94
N ALA A 45 0.03 -2.18 15.21
CA ALA A 45 -1.13 -1.51 15.78
C ALA A 45 -1.80 -2.34 16.89
N ASP A 46 -1.81 -3.67 16.73
CA ASP A 46 -2.36 -4.62 17.70
C ASP A 46 -1.27 -5.29 18.57
N SER A 47 0.00 -4.88 18.44
CA SER A 47 1.09 -5.48 19.20
C SER A 47 1.13 -4.91 20.63
N PRO A 48 0.97 -5.74 21.68
CA PRO A 48 0.95 -5.28 23.07
C PRO A 48 2.29 -4.69 23.55
N SER A 49 3.38 -4.92 22.82
CA SER A 49 4.73 -4.42 23.12
C SER A 49 5.08 -3.09 22.42
N GLY A 50 4.14 -2.49 21.67
CA GLY A 50 4.39 -1.26 20.91
C GLY A 50 5.42 -1.45 19.78
N LYS A 51 5.49 -0.47 18.88
CA LYS A 51 6.48 -0.47 17.79
C LYS A 51 7.90 -0.54 18.37
N PRO A 52 8.79 -1.44 17.91
CA PRO A 52 10.17 -1.45 18.36
C PRO A 52 10.78 -0.09 18.01
N GLU A 53 11.42 0.52 19.02
CA GLU A 53 12.22 1.73 18.85
C GLU A 53 13.12 1.52 17.64
N ARG A 54 13.05 2.46 16.68
CA ARG A 54 13.73 2.36 15.39
C ARG A 54 15.18 2.02 15.70
N ALA A 55 15.57 0.76 15.50
CA ALA A 55 16.96 0.35 15.66
C ALA A 55 17.75 1.34 14.85
N ALA A 56 18.53 2.19 15.54
CA ALA A 56 19.37 3.17 14.90
C ALA A 56 20.11 2.42 13.80
N LEU A 57 20.04 2.93 12.56
CA LEU A 57 20.82 2.43 11.43
C LEU A 57 22.23 2.22 11.96
N GLN A 58 22.59 0.97 12.30
CA GLN A 58 23.94 0.65 12.67
C GLN A 58 24.70 0.75 11.37
N SER A 59 25.39 1.88 11.22
CA SER A 59 26.46 2.05 10.25
C SER A 59 27.41 0.89 10.48
N PHE A 60 27.38 -0.10 9.60
CA PHE A 60 28.43 -1.10 9.54
C PHE A 60 29.65 -0.38 8.96
N GLU A 61 30.55 0.05 9.84
CA GLU A 61 31.95 0.37 9.52
C GLU A 61 32.80 -0.90 9.68
#